data_AF-A0A812KGJ5-F1
#
_entry.id   AF-A0A812KGJ5-F1
#
_cell.length_a   1.000
_cell.length_b   1.000
_cell.length_c   1.000
_cell.angle_alpha   90.00
_cell.angle_beta   90.00
_cell.angle_gamma   90.00
#
_symmetry.space_group_name_H-M   'P 1'
#
loop_
_entity.id
_entity.type
_entity.pdbx_description
1 polymer ?
#
loop_
_entity_poly.entity_id
_entity_poly.type
_entity_poly.pdbx_seq_one_letter_code
_entity_poly.pdbx_strand_id
1 'polypeptide(L)'
;AMNEILVQAGGSMSSWILNRAIYSATSFRGGQAQVIQRLIQVRADVNHKYPLKAVSLHALYLGVKGMQHRFGRVTNSTRQCYHAWGATPLMAALLSAQYEGAAALIAAGARIDLRNARGCTAAELVREQVLPRFLVEALQGRPQECQDITDMILAGKTSEV
;
A
#
# COMPACT_ATOMS: atom_id res chain seq x y z
N ALA A 1 -3.77 20.70 -14.94
CA ALA A 1 -4.97 19.85 -14.74
C ALA A 1 -5.00 19.13 -13.38
N MET A 2 -4.37 17.97 -13.16
CA MET A 2 -4.51 17.24 -11.87
C MET A 2 -3.89 17.97 -10.67
N ASN A 3 -2.75 18.65 -10.86
CA ASN A 3 -2.12 19.48 -9.83
C ASN A 3 -2.97 20.69 -9.44
N GLU A 4 -3.67 21.31 -10.39
CA GLU A 4 -4.56 22.43 -10.10
C GLU A 4 -5.82 21.97 -9.36
N ILE A 5 -6.40 20.84 -9.75
CA ILE A 5 -7.57 20.26 -9.06
C ILE A 5 -7.25 19.89 -7.61
N LEU A 6 -6.04 19.38 -7.34
CA LEU A 6 -5.60 19.03 -5.98
C LEU A 6 -5.28 20.24 -5.10
N VAL A 7 -4.77 21.34 -5.69
CA VAL A 7 -4.50 22.60 -4.97
C VAL A 7 -5.77 23.41 -4.77
N GLN A 8 -6.69 23.41 -5.74
CA GLN A 8 -7.98 24.11 -5.67
C GLN A 8 -8.97 23.38 -4.75
N ALA A 9 -8.78 22.08 -4.52
CA ALA A 9 -9.40 21.30 -3.45
C ALA A 9 -8.74 21.52 -2.07
N GLY A 10 -7.97 22.61 -1.89
CA GLY A 10 -7.37 23.06 -0.63
C GLY A 10 -8.35 23.31 0.53
N GLY A 11 -9.65 23.06 0.34
CA GLY A 11 -10.57 22.74 1.44
C GLY A 11 -10.37 21.31 1.90
N SER A 12 -9.31 21.04 2.68
CA SER A 12 -9.05 19.81 3.44
C SER A 12 -9.75 18.56 2.88
N MET A 13 -9.23 17.98 1.79
CA MET A 13 -9.67 16.66 1.38
C MET A 13 -9.59 15.75 2.60
N SER A 14 -10.75 15.20 3.01
CA SER A 14 -10.86 14.50 4.30
C SER A 14 -9.73 13.49 4.43
N SER A 15 -9.07 13.46 5.59
CA SER A 15 -7.99 12.51 5.90
C SER A 15 -8.39 11.07 5.56
N TRP A 16 -9.68 10.75 5.70
CA TRP A 16 -10.27 9.49 5.27
C TRP A 16 -10.11 9.21 3.77
N ILE A 17 -10.38 10.20 2.91
CA ILE A 17 -10.25 10.06 1.44
C ILE A 17 -8.80 9.84 1.07
N LEU A 18 -7.87 10.62 1.65
CA LEU A 18 -6.44 10.48 1.41
C LEU A 18 -5.90 9.11 1.81
N ASN A 19 -6.27 8.65 3.01
CA ASN A 19 -5.85 7.36 3.52
C ASN A 19 -6.45 6.20 2.70
N ARG A 20 -7.68 6.35 2.21
CA ARG A 20 -8.30 5.39 1.31
C ARG A 20 -7.66 5.41 -0.07
N ALA A 21 -7.25 6.58 -0.56
CA ALA A 21 -6.59 6.75 -1.86
C ALA A 21 -5.21 6.07 -1.86
N ILE A 22 -4.38 6.28 -0.83
CA ILE A 22 -3.06 5.64 -0.75
C ILE A 22 -3.20 4.11 -0.64
N TYR A 23 -4.15 3.61 0.15
CA TYR A 23 -4.42 2.18 0.24
C TYR A 23 -4.92 1.60 -1.09
N SER A 24 -5.78 2.32 -1.80
CA SER A 24 -6.29 1.89 -3.10
C SER A 24 -5.17 1.90 -4.15
N ALA A 25 -4.33 2.94 -4.18
CA ALA A 25 -3.20 3.03 -5.09
C ALA A 25 -2.26 1.84 -4.92
N THR A 26 -1.95 1.43 -3.69
CA THR A 26 -1.07 0.29 -3.41
C THR A 26 -1.71 -1.08 -3.64
N SER A 27 -3.04 -1.17 -3.64
CA SER A 27 -3.78 -2.42 -3.87
C SER A 27 -3.99 -2.75 -5.36
N PHE A 28 -3.76 -1.79 -6.25
CA PHE A 28 -3.99 -1.91 -7.70
C PHE A 28 -2.76 -1.45 -8.47
N ARG A 29 -2.82 -1.40 -9.81
CA ARG A 29 -1.71 -0.93 -10.68
C ARG A 29 -1.32 0.55 -10.51
N GLY A 30 -1.80 1.22 -9.46
CA GLY A 30 -1.47 2.60 -9.11
C GLY A 30 -0.28 2.74 -8.16
N GLY A 31 0.36 1.63 -7.74
CA GLY A 31 1.43 1.60 -6.75
C GLY A 31 2.79 2.09 -7.28
N GLN A 32 2.81 3.07 -8.17
CA GLN A 32 4.04 3.72 -8.62
C GLN A 32 4.57 4.63 -7.53
N ALA A 33 5.89 4.68 -7.36
CA ALA A 33 6.54 5.48 -6.32
C ALA A 33 6.08 6.96 -6.32
N GLN A 34 5.85 7.53 -7.50
CA GLN A 34 5.41 8.92 -7.67
C GLN A 34 4.01 9.19 -7.11
N VAL A 35 3.03 8.34 -7.42
CA VAL A 35 1.65 8.49 -6.93
C VAL A 35 1.64 8.40 -5.42
N ILE A 36 2.39 7.44 -4.87
CA ILE A 36 2.54 7.26 -3.43
C ILE A 36 3.23 8.48 -2.80
N GLN A 37 4.33 8.97 -3.36
CA GLN A 37 5.03 10.16 -2.87
C GLN A 37 4.12 11.40 -2.89
N ARG A 38 3.34 11.61 -3.96
CA ARG A 38 2.38 12.72 -4.05
C ARG A 38 1.29 12.61 -2.98
N LEU A 39 0.74 11.42 -2.76
CA LEU A 39 -0.25 11.18 -1.71
C LEU A 39 0.32 11.43 -0.32
N ILE A 40 1.59 11.09 -0.09
CA ILE A 40 2.30 11.39 1.16
C ILE A 40 2.52 12.90 1.32
N GLN A 41 2.89 13.62 0.25
CA GLN A 41 3.06 15.09 0.28
C GLN A 41 1.77 15.81 0.68
N VAL A 42 0.60 15.32 0.26
CA VAL A 42 -0.71 15.85 0.68
C VAL A 42 -1.18 15.31 2.04
N ARG A 43 -0.25 14.73 2.84
CA ARG A 43 -0.45 14.24 4.21
C ARG A 43 -1.32 12.99 4.33
N ALA A 44 -1.31 12.09 3.34
CA ALA A 44 -1.85 10.75 3.55
C ALA A 44 -1.01 9.99 4.59
N ASP A 45 -1.67 9.32 5.54
CA ASP A 45 -1.00 8.52 6.56
C ASP A 45 -0.54 7.18 6.00
N VAL A 46 0.78 7.01 5.90
CA VAL A 46 1.46 5.79 5.41
C VAL A 46 1.16 4.55 6.24
N ASN A 47 0.67 4.72 7.47
CA ASN A 47 0.40 3.64 8.41
C ASN A 47 -1.11 3.43 8.65
N HIS A 48 -1.98 4.14 7.94
CA HIS A 48 -3.41 4.05 8.14
C HIS A 48 -3.93 2.65 7.83
N LYS A 49 -4.58 2.01 8.81
CA LYS A 49 -5.13 0.67 8.64
C LYS A 49 -6.47 0.71 7.92
N TYR A 50 -6.68 -0.22 6.98
CA TYR A 50 -7.96 -0.36 6.30
C TYR A 50 -9.09 -0.57 7.32
N PRO A 51 -10.19 0.20 7.22
CA PRO A 51 -11.22 0.25 8.26
C PRO A 51 -11.90 -1.11 8.44
N LEU A 52 -12.09 -1.59 9.67
CA LEU A 52 -12.70 -2.91 9.96
C LEU A 52 -14.22 -2.95 9.77
N LYS A 53 -14.88 -1.81 9.93
CA LYS A 53 -16.35 -1.68 9.93
C LYS A 53 -16.77 -0.83 8.74
N ALA A 54 -16.82 -1.45 7.56
CA ALA A 54 -17.35 -0.82 6.37
C ALA A 54 -18.58 -1.58 5.91
N VAL A 55 -19.75 -0.94 5.94
CA VAL A 55 -20.96 -1.47 5.30
C VAL A 55 -20.99 -0.89 3.89
N SER A 56 -20.50 -1.66 2.92
CA SER A 56 -20.46 -1.25 1.50
C SER A 56 -20.47 -2.46 0.58
N LEU A 57 -20.89 -2.28 -0.68
CA LEU A 57 -20.78 -3.33 -1.71
C LEU A 57 -19.33 -3.82 -1.87
N HIS A 58 -18.37 -2.92 -1.70
CA HIS A 58 -16.96 -3.28 -1.71
C HIS A 58 -16.58 -4.18 -0.52
N ALA A 59 -17.07 -3.90 0.68
CA ALA A 59 -16.87 -4.76 1.84
C ALA A 59 -17.50 -6.16 1.66
N LEU A 60 -18.68 -6.23 1.03
CA LEU A 60 -19.30 -7.50 0.65
C LEU A 60 -18.41 -8.28 -0.32
N TYR A 61 -17.90 -7.62 -1.36
CA TYR A 61 -16.96 -8.23 -2.31
C TYR A 61 -15.70 -8.78 -1.61
N LEU A 62 -15.07 -7.99 -0.72
CA LEU A 62 -13.92 -8.43 0.07
C LEU A 62 -14.28 -9.66 0.93
N GLY A 63 -15.46 -9.67 1.54
CA GLY A 63 -15.99 -10.79 2.32
C GLY A 63 -16.15 -12.07 1.49
N VAL A 64 -16.78 -11.98 0.31
CA VAL A 64 -16.96 -13.10 -0.61
C VAL A 64 -15.62 -13.65 -1.09
N LYS A 65 -14.68 -12.78 -1.48
CA LYS A 65 -13.33 -13.20 -1.90
C LYS A 65 -12.51 -13.77 -0.75
N GLY A 66 -12.62 -13.22 0.45
CA GLY A 66 -12.01 -13.78 1.66
C GLY A 66 -12.59 -15.15 2.02
N MET A 67 -13.88 -15.36 1.78
CA MET A 67 -14.52 -16.66 1.96
C MET A 67 -14.00 -17.69 0.94
N GLN A 68 -13.85 -17.30 -0.33
CA GLN A 68 -13.23 -18.14 -1.37
C GLN A 68 -11.82 -18.58 -0.96
N HIS A 69 -11.00 -17.66 -0.42
CA HIS A 69 -9.68 -17.98 0.11
C HIS A 69 -9.76 -19.04 1.22
N ARG A 70 -10.67 -18.87 2.18
CA ARG A 70 -10.85 -19.80 3.31
C ARG A 70 -11.30 -21.19 2.88
N PHE A 71 -12.04 -21.30 1.78
CA PHE A 71 -12.47 -22.57 1.19
C PHE A 71 -11.48 -23.14 0.15
N GLY A 72 -10.22 -22.71 0.18
CA GLY A 72 -9.14 -23.32 -0.61
C GLY A 72 -8.92 -22.73 -2.00
N ARG A 73 -9.70 -21.72 -2.42
CA ARG A 73 -9.42 -20.97 -3.65
C ARG A 73 -8.42 -19.86 -3.38
N VAL A 74 -7.14 -20.24 -3.27
CA VAL A 74 -6.04 -19.33 -3.01
C VAL A 74 -5.49 -18.75 -4.32
N THR A 75 -5.81 -17.48 -4.58
CA THR A 75 -5.23 -16.66 -5.65
C THR A 75 -4.72 -15.37 -5.06
N ASN A 76 -3.90 -14.61 -5.80
CA ASN A 76 -3.40 -13.30 -5.33
C ASN A 76 -4.56 -12.37 -4.93
N SER A 77 -5.63 -12.34 -5.72
CA SER A 77 -6.81 -11.51 -5.43
C SER A 77 -7.59 -11.98 -4.20
N THR A 78 -7.77 -13.29 -4.00
CA THR A 78 -8.49 -13.79 -2.82
C THR A 78 -7.64 -13.61 -1.55
N ARG A 79 -6.31 -13.78 -1.63
CA ARG A 79 -5.35 -13.48 -0.55
C ARG A 79 -5.36 -12.00 -0.17
N GLN A 80 -5.32 -11.09 -1.15
CA GLN A 80 -5.43 -9.65 -0.93
C GLN A 80 -6.69 -9.32 -0.13
N CYS A 81 -7.85 -9.83 -0.58
CA CYS A 81 -9.13 -9.56 0.08
C CYS A 81 -9.21 -10.19 1.47
N TYR A 82 -8.67 -11.40 1.63
CA TYR A 82 -8.69 -12.13 2.91
C TYR A 82 -7.91 -11.40 4.02
N HIS A 83 -6.80 -10.74 3.66
CA HIS A 83 -5.95 -10.01 4.59
C HIS A 83 -6.19 -8.49 4.61
N ALA A 84 -7.15 -7.97 3.82
CA ALA A 84 -7.37 -6.53 3.67
C ALA A 84 -7.77 -5.84 4.98
N TRP A 85 -8.56 -6.47 5.84
CA TRP A 85 -9.06 -5.84 7.06
C TRP A 85 -7.92 -5.49 8.02
N GLY A 86 -7.83 -4.22 8.41
CA GLY A 86 -6.76 -3.71 9.27
C GLY A 86 -5.38 -3.68 8.60
N ALA A 87 -5.26 -3.99 7.31
CA ALA A 87 -3.99 -3.94 6.60
C ALA A 87 -3.51 -2.50 6.42
N THR A 88 -2.19 -2.29 6.48
CA THR A 88 -1.58 -1.01 6.14
C THR A 88 -1.38 -0.88 4.63
N PRO A 89 -1.11 0.32 4.09
CA PRO A 89 -0.79 0.52 2.69
C PRO A 89 0.42 -0.33 2.24
N LEU A 90 1.39 -0.54 3.13
CA LEU A 90 2.57 -1.40 2.87
C LEU A 90 2.16 -2.86 2.68
N MET A 91 1.31 -3.41 3.55
CA MET A 91 0.80 -4.78 3.41
C MET A 91 0.06 -4.97 2.09
N ALA A 92 -0.75 -3.98 1.70
CA ALA A 92 -1.47 -3.99 0.44
C ALA A 92 -0.52 -3.96 -0.77
N ALA A 93 0.52 -3.11 -0.73
CA ALA A 93 1.54 -3.01 -1.78
C ALA A 93 2.26 -4.35 -1.99
N LEU A 94 2.69 -4.99 -0.90
CA LEU A 94 3.41 -6.26 -0.94
C LEU A 94 2.55 -7.40 -1.47
N LEU A 95 1.31 -7.53 -0.99
CA LEU A 95 0.38 -8.57 -1.45
C LEU A 95 -0.06 -8.38 -2.92
N SER A 96 0.00 -7.15 -3.43
CA SER A 96 -0.32 -6.79 -4.83
C SER A 96 0.93 -6.66 -5.72
N ALA A 97 2.11 -7.06 -5.22
CA ALA A 97 3.40 -6.99 -5.90
C ALA A 97 3.76 -5.58 -6.44
N GLN A 98 3.28 -4.52 -5.79
CA GLN A 98 3.61 -3.13 -6.13
C GLN A 98 4.92 -2.72 -5.43
N TYR A 99 6.04 -3.25 -5.91
CA TYR A 99 7.33 -3.14 -5.23
C TYR A 99 7.89 -1.71 -5.18
N GLU A 100 7.71 -0.90 -6.22
CA GLU A 100 8.09 0.52 -6.20
C GLU A 100 7.29 1.31 -5.16
N GLY A 101 5.99 1.07 -5.08
CA GLY A 101 5.13 1.69 -4.07
C GLY A 101 5.47 1.22 -2.66
N ALA A 102 5.84 -0.05 -2.49
CA ALA A 102 6.34 -0.57 -1.22
C ALA A 102 7.66 0.10 -0.82
N ALA A 103 8.60 0.29 -1.77
CA ALA A 103 9.84 1.01 -1.55
C ALA A 103 9.59 2.46 -1.10
N ALA A 104 8.70 3.17 -1.81
CA ALA A 104 8.34 4.55 -1.48
C ALA A 104 7.68 4.68 -0.10
N LEU A 105 6.81 3.73 0.27
CA LEU A 105 6.21 3.70 1.60
C LEU A 105 7.26 3.46 2.70
N ILE A 106 8.17 2.51 2.49
CA ILE A 106 9.25 2.21 3.42
C ILE A 106 10.19 3.41 3.55
N ALA A 107 10.58 4.03 2.43
CA ALA A 107 11.39 5.24 2.42
C ALA A 107 10.72 6.39 3.19
N ALA A 108 9.39 6.47 3.13
CA ALA A 108 8.57 7.41 3.88
C ALA A 108 8.28 7.01 5.35
N GLY A 109 8.91 5.94 5.87
CA GLY A 109 8.78 5.54 7.27
C GLY A 109 7.54 4.68 7.59
N ALA A 110 7.05 3.91 6.61
CA ALA A 110 6.01 2.91 6.88
C ALA A 110 6.49 1.88 7.91
N ARG A 111 5.65 1.63 8.92
CA ARG A 111 5.92 0.70 10.01
C ARG A 111 5.71 -0.75 9.56
N ILE A 112 6.77 -1.55 9.72
CA ILE A 112 6.81 -2.97 9.32
C ILE A 112 6.27 -3.92 10.41
N ASP A 113 6.20 -3.45 11.65
CA ASP A 113 5.81 -4.19 12.86
C ASP A 113 4.29 -4.22 13.10
N LEU A 114 3.54 -3.37 12.39
CA LEU A 114 2.09 -3.32 12.51
C LEU A 114 1.44 -4.64 12.11
N ARG A 115 0.42 -5.05 12.86
CA ARG A 115 -0.41 -6.23 12.59
C ARG A 115 -1.78 -5.85 12.02
N ASN A 116 -2.25 -6.61 11.03
CA ASN A 116 -3.61 -6.48 10.50
C ASN A 116 -4.66 -7.15 11.41
N ALA A 117 -5.92 -7.20 10.98
CA ALA A 117 -7.01 -7.82 11.75
C ALA A 117 -6.84 -9.33 11.95
N ARG A 118 -5.94 -9.96 11.20
CA ARG A 118 -5.57 -11.38 11.33
C ARG A 118 -4.35 -11.60 12.21
N GLY A 119 -3.80 -10.52 12.77
CA GLY A 119 -2.59 -10.58 13.58
C GLY A 119 -1.31 -10.70 12.75
N CYS A 120 -1.35 -10.56 11.43
CA CYS A 120 -0.18 -10.74 10.56
C CYS A 120 0.58 -9.42 10.34
N THR A 121 1.91 -9.45 10.40
CA THR A 121 2.79 -8.34 9.97
C THR A 121 3.02 -8.34 8.46
N ALA A 122 3.62 -7.27 7.94
CA ALA A 122 3.94 -7.15 6.52
C ALA A 122 4.80 -8.33 6.02
N ALA A 123 5.84 -8.71 6.75
CA ALA A 123 6.71 -9.83 6.41
C ALA A 123 5.99 -11.19 6.47
N GLU A 124 5.14 -11.41 7.47
CA GLU A 124 4.39 -12.67 7.61
C GLU A 124 3.42 -12.89 6.44
N LEU A 125 2.84 -11.81 5.90
CA LEU A 125 1.89 -11.86 4.78
C LEU A 125 2.53 -12.25 3.45
N VAL A 126 3.83 -12.09 3.29
CA VAL A 126 4.55 -12.35 2.03
C VAL A 126 5.65 -13.40 2.16
N ARG A 127 5.69 -14.13 3.28
CA ARG A 127 6.67 -15.19 3.54
C ARG A 127 6.79 -16.23 2.42
N GLU A 128 5.68 -16.56 1.77
CA GLU A 128 5.60 -17.56 0.70
C GLU A 128 5.74 -16.95 -0.70
N GLN A 129 6.01 -15.64 -0.80
CA GLN A 129 6.16 -14.95 -2.07
C GLN A 129 7.64 -14.72 -2.38
N VAL A 130 7.96 -14.71 -3.68
CA VAL A 130 9.29 -14.31 -4.16
C VAL A 130 9.36 -12.79 -4.17
N LEU A 131 10.05 -12.22 -3.19
CA LEU A 131 10.27 -10.78 -3.07
C LEU A 131 11.65 -10.38 -3.60
N PRO A 132 11.76 -9.19 -4.22
CA PRO A 132 13.05 -8.56 -4.46
C PRO A 132 13.88 -8.43 -3.17
N ARG A 133 15.19 -8.59 -3.29
CA ARG A 133 16.14 -8.55 -2.16
C ARG A 133 15.98 -7.29 -1.32
N PHE A 134 15.87 -6.12 -1.95
CA PHE A 134 15.75 -4.85 -1.25
C PHE A 134 14.53 -4.76 -0.32
N LEU A 135 13.40 -5.40 -0.69
CA LEU A 135 12.22 -5.46 0.18
C LEU A 135 12.40 -6.45 1.33
N VAL A 136 13.09 -7.56 1.09
CA VAL A 136 13.41 -8.53 2.15
C VAL A 136 14.30 -7.86 3.21
N GLU A 137 15.35 -7.16 2.78
CA GLU A 137 16.24 -6.43 3.69
C GLU A 137 15.51 -5.31 4.43
N ALA A 138 14.65 -4.56 3.75
CA ALA A 138 13.85 -3.53 4.38
C ALA A 138 12.85 -4.06 5.42
N LEU A 139 12.22 -5.21 5.15
CA LEU A 139 11.34 -5.89 6.12
C LEU A 139 12.11 -6.48 7.32
N GLN A 140 13.44 -6.58 7.24
CA GLN A 140 14.32 -6.91 8.35
C GLN A 140 14.84 -5.66 9.09
N GLY A 141 14.39 -4.47 8.71
CA GLY A 141 14.78 -3.20 9.34
C GLY A 141 15.95 -2.48 8.67
N ARG A 142 16.33 -2.86 7.44
CA ARG A 142 17.38 -2.18 6.65
C ARG A 142 16.77 -1.45 5.44
N PRO A 143 16.21 -0.24 5.61
CA PRO A 143 15.45 0.44 4.54
C PRO A 143 16.30 1.23 3.53
N GLN A 144 17.64 1.23 3.66
CA GLN A 144 18.54 2.09 2.85
C GLN A 144 18.36 1.87 1.35
N GLU A 145 18.36 0.62 0.89
CA GLU A 145 18.22 0.30 -0.53
C GLU A 145 16.84 0.71 -1.08
N CYS A 146 15.78 0.73 -0.25
CA CYS A 146 14.47 1.25 -0.65
C CYS A 146 14.49 2.78 -0.86
N GLN A 147 15.26 3.51 -0.04
CA GLN A 147 15.41 4.96 -0.15
C GLN A 147 16.15 5.30 -1.45
N ASP A 148 17.30 4.65 -1.70
CA ASP A 148 18.11 4.88 -2.90
C ASP A 148 17.32 4.59 -4.19
N ILE A 149 16.57 3.48 -4.23
CA ILE A 149 15.72 3.13 -5.38
C ILE A 149 14.61 4.17 -5.57
N THR A 150 13.97 4.61 -4.48
CA THR A 150 12.89 5.60 -4.56
C THR A 150 13.41 6.92 -5.10
N ASP A 151 14.55 7.39 -4.60
CA ASP A 151 15.18 8.64 -5.04
C ASP A 151 15.60 8.57 -6.52
N MET A 152 16.16 7.44 -6.95
CA MET A 152 16.51 7.20 -8.36
C MET A 152 15.28 7.24 -9.28
N ILE A 153 14.18 6.57 -8.90
CA ILE A 153 12.93 6.54 -9.68
C ILE A 153 12.33 7.95 -9.80
N LEU A 154 12.36 8.70 -8.70
CA LEU A 154 11.85 10.06 -8.67
C LEU A 154 12.70 11.00 -9.53
N ALA A 155 14.04 10.89 -9.46
CA ALA A 155 14.98 11.69 -10.24
C ALA A 155 14.94 11.37 -11.75
N GLY A 156 14.84 10.10 -12.13
CA GLY A 156 14.85 9.66 -13.53
C GLY A 156 13.64 10.16 -14.33
N LYS A 157 12.46 10.18 -13.71
CA LYS A 157 11.24 10.64 -14.39
C LYS A 157 11.04 12.16 -14.35
N THR A 158 11.73 12.90 -13.48
CA THR A 158 11.75 14.38 -13.58
C THR A 158 12.46 14.88 -14.83
N SER A 159 13.31 14.07 -15.45
CA SER A 159 14.04 14.41 -16.68
C SER A 159 13.27 14.14 -17.97
N GLU A 160 12.12 13.44 -17.90
CA GLU A 160 11.27 13.08 -19.04
C GLU A 160 10.05 14.02 -19.20
N VAL A 161 9.91 15.03 -18.36
CA VAL A 161 8.77 15.98 -18.33
C VAL A 161 9.18 17.36 -18.82
#